data_AF-A0A9N9T880-F1
#
_entry.id   AF-A0A9N9T880-F1
#
_cell.length_a   1.000
_cell.length_b   1.000
_cell.length_c   1.000
_cell.angle_alpha   90.00
_cell.angle_beta   90.00
_cell.angle_gamma   90.00
#
_symmetry.space_group_name_H-M   'P 1'
#
loop_
_entity.id
_entity.type
_entity.pdbx_description
1 polymer ?
#
loop_
_entity_poly.entity_id
_entity_poly.type
_entity_poly.pdbx_seq_one_letter_code
_entity_poly.pdbx_strand_id
1 'polypeptide(L)'
;MDMYFGTTLVILLLIKNGISTPVVEYDKMSKYEEYIVEHEISSGQARNSVLSIDLKSIVIPPGCQKCNEEEKRYCLGAGLIRDHCCCDKRHHEFFPYIPHTCYLGRELCSTVASDCTEYHRLRTCCCQLVAAVKWKTKSGAVDVTGPRMKIAAYFLFVILKMYFI
;
A
#
# COMPACT_ATOMS: atom_id res chain seq x y z
N MET A 1 59.23 42.69 43.70
CA MET A 1 58.50 42.80 42.41
C MET A 1 57.83 41.46 42.15
N ASP A 2 56.98 40.98 43.07
CA ASP A 2 56.64 39.53 43.12
C ASP A 2 55.14 39.28 43.34
N MET A 3 54.29 40.28 43.06
CA MET A 3 52.83 40.17 43.21
C MET A 3 52.07 40.19 41.88
N TYR A 4 52.78 40.38 40.76
CA TYR A 4 52.17 40.45 39.41
C TYR A 4 52.38 39.20 38.57
N PHE A 5 53.30 38.30 38.96
CA PHE A 5 53.63 37.09 38.18
C PHE A 5 52.70 35.91 38.47
N GLY A 6 52.21 35.78 39.71
CA GLY A 6 51.30 34.69 40.09
C GLY A 6 49.89 34.87 39.55
N THR A 7 49.38 36.10 39.54
CA THR A 7 48.03 36.44 39.08
C THR A 7 47.89 36.36 37.55
N THR A 8 48.95 36.72 36.81
CA THR A 8 48.96 36.58 35.34
C THR A 8 48.97 35.12 34.88
N LEU A 9 49.66 34.22 35.61
CA LEU A 9 49.69 32.80 35.27
C LEU A 9 48.33 32.12 35.46
N VAL A 10 47.60 32.47 36.52
CA VAL A 10 46.26 31.91 36.80
C VAL A 10 45.25 32.35 35.75
N ILE A 11 45.29 33.61 35.31
CA ILE A 11 44.40 34.12 34.26
C ILE A 11 44.69 33.44 32.91
N LEU A 12 45.97 33.23 32.56
CA LEU A 12 46.36 32.52 31.33
C LEU A 12 45.91 31.04 31.33
N LEU A 13 45.90 30.37 32.48
CA LEU A 13 45.41 28.99 32.60
C LEU A 13 43.88 28.88 32.47
N LEU A 14 43.14 29.89 32.95
CA LEU A 14 41.68 29.93 32.79
C LEU A 14 41.25 30.20 31.34
N ILE A 15 42.05 30.93 30.55
CA ILE A 15 41.77 31.17 29.13
C ILE A 15 42.13 29.94 28.27
N LYS A 16 43.15 29.15 28.66
CA LYS A 16 43.50 27.89 27.94
C LYS A 16 42.47 26.78 28.13
N ASN A 17 41.75 26.77 29.25
CA ASN A 17 40.58 25.92 29.45
C ASN A 17 39.31 26.60 28.93
N GLY A 18 39.45 27.27 27.77
CA GLY A 18 38.37 27.90 27.04
C GLY A 18 37.15 26.99 27.05
N ILE A 19 36.06 27.54 27.55
CA ILE A 19 34.75 26.93 27.60
C ILE A 19 34.49 26.36 26.22
N SER A 20 34.55 25.02 26.08
CA SER A 20 34.02 24.32 24.93
C SER A 20 32.52 24.54 24.96
N THR A 21 32.07 25.68 24.45
CA THR A 21 30.68 25.84 24.05
C THR A 21 30.47 24.78 22.98
N PRO A 22 29.54 23.83 23.14
CA PRO A 22 29.19 22.99 22.02
C PRO A 22 28.69 23.95 20.94
N VAL A 23 29.46 24.10 19.86
CA VAL A 23 28.88 24.62 18.62
C VAL A 23 27.89 23.54 18.24
N VAL A 24 26.62 23.76 18.59
CA VAL A 24 25.53 23.00 18.02
C VAL A 24 25.57 23.36 16.55
N GLU A 25 26.24 22.51 15.77
CA GLU A 25 26.21 22.54 14.32
C GLU A 25 24.73 22.34 13.94
N TYR A 26 24.03 23.46 13.75
CA TYR A 26 22.65 23.51 13.28
C TYR A 26 22.56 23.09 11.80
N ASP A 27 23.59 22.44 11.26
CA ASP A 27 23.68 22.07 9.87
C ASP A 27 23.39 20.58 9.67
N LYS A 28 22.17 20.22 10.06
CA LYS A 28 21.37 19.30 9.28
C LYS A 28 19.93 19.61 9.61
N MET A 29 19.40 20.66 8.99
CA MET A 29 17.96 20.80 8.80
C MET A 29 17.51 19.48 8.17
N SER A 30 17.04 18.53 8.98
CA SER A 30 16.30 17.38 8.47
C SER A 30 15.17 18.01 7.69
N LYS A 31 15.27 17.99 6.36
CA LYS A 31 14.26 18.52 5.47
C LYS A 31 12.98 17.77 5.82
N TYR A 32 12.15 18.38 6.67
CA TYR A 32 10.90 17.82 7.10
C TYR A 32 10.02 17.87 5.85
N GLU A 33 9.96 16.76 5.13
CA GLU A 33 9.04 16.63 4.01
C GLU A 33 7.67 16.31 4.62
N GLU A 34 6.80 17.31 4.61
CA GLU A 34 5.42 17.15 5.04
C GLU A 34 4.69 16.30 3.99
N TYR A 35 4.29 15.09 4.38
CA TYR A 35 3.52 14.20 3.54
C TYR A 35 2.03 14.45 3.74
N ILE A 36 1.34 14.75 2.65
CA ILE A 36 -0.11 14.97 2.66
C ILE A 36 -0.77 13.66 2.21
N VAL A 37 -1.77 13.18 2.95
CA VAL A 37 -2.59 12.04 2.50
C VAL A 37 -3.30 12.43 1.20
N GLU A 38 -3.06 11.66 0.14
CA GLU A 38 -3.72 11.84 -1.16
C GLU A 38 -5.13 11.25 -1.11
N HIS A 39 -5.21 9.97 -0.74
CA HIS A 39 -6.46 9.30 -0.40
C HIS A 39 -6.21 8.12 0.55
N GLU A 40 -7.30 7.65 1.15
CA GLU A 40 -7.32 6.48 2.02
C GLU A 40 -8.53 5.60 1.70
N ILE A 41 -8.28 4.31 1.57
CA ILE A 41 -9.28 3.25 1.58
C ILE A 41 -9.16 2.50 2.91
N SER A 42 -10.08 2.78 3.83
CA SER A 42 -10.14 2.08 5.10
C SER A 42 -10.52 0.61 4.92
N SER A 43 -10.23 -0.22 5.93
CA SER A 43 -10.63 -1.64 5.92
C SER A 43 -12.15 -1.83 5.77
N GLY A 44 -12.96 -0.92 6.32
CA GLY A 44 -14.41 -0.94 6.17
C GLY A 44 -14.87 -0.62 4.75
N GLN A 45 -14.32 0.44 4.15
CA GLN A 45 -14.58 0.80 2.74
C GLN A 45 -14.16 -0.32 1.79
N ALA A 46 -12.98 -0.90 2.00
CA ALA A 46 -12.50 -2.03 1.22
C ALA A 46 -13.46 -3.22 1.29
N ARG A 47 -13.88 -3.60 2.51
CA ARG A 47 -14.81 -4.71 2.72
C ARG A 47 -16.15 -4.49 2.00
N ASN A 48 -16.68 -3.28 2.04
CA ASN A 48 -17.93 -2.95 1.36
C ASN A 48 -17.77 -2.96 -0.16
N SER A 49 -16.67 -2.41 -0.67
CA SER A 49 -16.39 -2.34 -2.11
C SER A 49 -16.18 -3.72 -2.75
N VAL A 50 -15.65 -4.70 -1.99
CA VAL A 50 -15.53 -6.09 -2.47
C VAL A 50 -16.89 -6.68 -2.87
N LEU A 51 -17.95 -6.35 -2.13
CA LEU A 51 -19.29 -6.90 -2.38
C LEU A 51 -19.87 -6.45 -3.73
N SER A 52 -19.46 -5.27 -4.20
CA SER A 52 -19.89 -4.70 -5.48
C SER A 52 -19.02 -5.12 -6.67
N ILE A 53 -17.96 -5.91 -6.48
CA ILE A 53 -17.11 -6.35 -7.59
C ILE A 53 -17.91 -7.31 -8.49
N ASP A 54 -18.18 -6.91 -9.73
CA ASP A 54 -18.56 -7.83 -10.80
C ASP A 54 -17.31 -8.33 -11.52
N LEU A 55 -16.95 -9.61 -11.34
CA LEU A 55 -15.77 -10.17 -12.01
C LEU A 55 -15.96 -10.25 -13.54
N LYS A 56 -17.20 -10.25 -14.03
CA LYS A 56 -17.50 -10.32 -15.46
C LYS A 56 -17.32 -8.98 -16.17
N SER A 57 -17.39 -7.86 -15.44
CA SER A 57 -17.19 -6.52 -15.99
C SER A 57 -15.70 -6.19 -16.17
N ILE A 58 -14.80 -6.94 -15.54
CA ILE A 58 -13.36 -6.80 -15.71
C ILE A 58 -12.93 -7.48 -17.01
N VAL A 59 -12.91 -6.71 -18.10
CA VAL A 59 -12.50 -7.17 -19.43
C VAL A 59 -11.01 -6.88 -19.64
N ILE A 60 -10.22 -7.92 -19.89
CA ILE A 60 -8.81 -7.79 -20.28
C ILE A 60 -8.76 -7.29 -21.74
N PRO A 61 -8.10 -6.16 -22.04
CA PRO A 61 -8.03 -5.63 -23.40
C PRO A 61 -7.35 -6.59 -24.40
N PRO A 62 -7.72 -6.53 -25.69
CA PRO A 62 -7.01 -7.28 -26.73
C PRO A 62 -5.55 -6.84 -26.81
N GLY A 63 -4.65 -7.80 -27.06
CA GLY A 63 -3.20 -7.57 -27.12
C GLY A 63 -2.46 -7.80 -25.79
N CYS A 64 -3.17 -7.97 -24.68
CA CYS A 64 -2.58 -8.41 -23.42
C CYS A 64 -2.08 -9.86 -23.52
N GLN A 65 -0.83 -10.09 -23.13
CA GLN A 65 -0.28 -11.44 -22.98
C GLN A 65 -0.82 -12.09 -21.71
N LYS A 66 -0.78 -13.43 -21.67
CA LYS A 66 -1.13 -14.19 -20.46
C LYS A 66 -0.13 -13.86 -19.36
N CYS A 67 -0.63 -13.54 -18.17
CA CYS A 67 0.24 -13.30 -17.02
C CYS A 67 1.07 -14.52 -16.65
N ASN A 68 2.36 -14.31 -16.46
CA ASN A 68 3.25 -15.29 -15.85
C ASN A 68 3.08 -15.31 -14.31
N GLU A 69 3.75 -16.27 -13.65
CA GLU A 69 3.61 -16.46 -12.20
C GLU A 69 4.24 -15.34 -11.36
N GLU A 70 5.26 -14.67 -11.87
CA GLU A 70 5.87 -13.52 -11.20
C GLU A 70 4.96 -12.30 -11.24
N GLU A 71 4.36 -12.01 -12.39
CA GLU A 71 3.38 -10.93 -12.54
C GLU A 71 2.18 -11.16 -11.62
N LYS A 72 1.66 -12.39 -11.56
CA LYS A 72 0.60 -12.74 -10.59
C LYS A 72 1.06 -12.52 -9.15
N ARG A 73 2.27 -12.95 -8.79
CA ARG A 73 2.82 -12.75 -7.43
C ARG A 73 2.90 -11.26 -7.09
N TYR A 74 3.34 -10.44 -8.03
CA TYR A 74 3.35 -9.00 -7.92
C TYR A 74 1.94 -8.43 -7.66
N CYS A 75 0.94 -8.83 -8.46
CA CYS A 75 -0.45 -8.39 -8.31
C CYS A 75 -1.08 -8.79 -6.96
N LEU A 76 -0.61 -9.86 -6.34
CA LEU A 76 -1.12 -10.35 -5.06
C LEU A 76 -0.37 -9.75 -3.86
N GLY A 77 0.75 -9.06 -4.09
CA GLY A 77 1.63 -8.49 -3.07
C GLY A 77 1.42 -7.00 -2.82
N ALA A 78 2.19 -6.45 -1.88
CA ALA A 78 2.17 -5.02 -1.55
C ALA A 78 2.76 -4.13 -2.66
N GLY A 79 3.53 -4.71 -3.60
CA GLY A 79 4.08 -3.98 -4.74
C GLY A 79 3.01 -3.30 -5.58
N LEU A 80 1.88 -3.99 -5.81
CA LEU A 80 0.75 -3.44 -6.57
C LEU A 80 0.24 -2.11 -6.00
N ILE A 81 0.03 -2.05 -4.69
CA ILE A 81 -0.50 -0.86 -4.01
C ILE A 81 0.55 0.25 -3.92
N ARG A 82 1.82 -0.12 -3.71
CA ARG A 82 2.91 0.87 -3.72
C ARG A 82 3.03 1.56 -5.07
N ASP A 83 2.97 0.80 -6.16
CA ASP A 83 3.05 1.37 -7.50
C ASP A 83 1.76 2.10 -7.87
N HIS A 84 0.59 1.64 -7.41
CA HIS A 84 -0.67 2.40 -7.48
C HIS A 84 -0.52 3.79 -6.87
N CYS A 85 -0.07 3.88 -5.62
CA CYS A 85 0.15 5.17 -4.95
C CYS A 85 1.22 6.05 -5.64
N CYS A 86 2.15 5.43 -6.36
CA CYS A 86 3.19 6.16 -7.10
C CYS A 86 2.68 6.67 -8.47
N CYS A 87 1.93 5.86 -9.21
CA CYS A 87 1.64 6.06 -10.63
C CYS A 87 0.22 6.56 -10.94
N ASP A 88 -0.79 6.22 -10.12
CA ASP A 88 -2.22 6.47 -10.43
C ASP A 88 -2.77 7.80 -9.94
N LYS A 89 -1.86 8.73 -9.63
CA LYS A 89 -2.17 9.97 -8.93
C LYS A 89 -3.37 10.71 -9.55
N ARG A 90 -4.32 11.06 -8.68
CA ARG A 90 -5.38 12.08 -8.84
C ARG A 90 -6.60 11.81 -9.71
N HIS A 91 -6.79 10.65 -10.35
CA HIS A 91 -7.92 10.50 -11.29
C HIS A 91 -8.86 9.30 -11.06
N HIS A 92 -8.40 8.16 -10.55
CA HIS A 92 -9.29 7.00 -10.35
C HIS A 92 -8.72 5.99 -9.33
N GLU A 93 -9.59 5.50 -8.45
CA GLU A 93 -9.28 4.39 -7.54
C GLU A 93 -9.50 3.06 -8.28
N PHE A 94 -8.42 2.33 -8.56
CA PHE A 94 -8.48 1.05 -9.30
C PHE A 94 -8.65 -0.17 -8.40
N PHE A 95 -8.34 -0.03 -7.11
CA PHE A 95 -8.35 -1.08 -6.11
C PHE A 95 -9.15 -0.69 -4.86
N PRO A 96 -10.42 -0.26 -5.00
CA PRO A 96 -11.24 0.22 -3.88
C PRO A 96 -11.54 -0.86 -2.83
N TYR A 97 -11.21 -2.11 -3.15
CA TYR A 97 -11.38 -3.31 -2.33
C TYR A 97 -10.11 -3.75 -1.58
N ILE A 98 -9.02 -2.99 -1.69
CA ILE A 98 -7.76 -3.24 -1.00
C ILE A 98 -7.56 -2.09 0.00
N PRO A 99 -7.44 -2.34 1.31
CA PRO A 99 -7.17 -1.26 2.26
C PRO A 99 -5.78 -0.66 2.03
N HIS A 100 -5.69 0.66 1.88
CA HIS A 100 -4.43 1.37 1.68
C HIS A 100 -4.55 2.88 1.91
N THR A 101 -3.40 3.53 2.04
CA THR A 101 -3.27 5.00 2.13
C THR A 101 -2.17 5.44 1.19
N CYS A 102 -2.49 6.36 0.28
CA CYS A 102 -1.51 6.97 -0.61
C CYS A 102 -1.13 8.36 -0.10
N TYR A 103 0.15 8.71 -0.23
CA TYR A 103 0.70 9.98 0.25
C TYR A 103 1.30 10.77 -0.92
N LEU A 104 1.17 12.09 -0.87
CA LEU A 104 1.86 13.03 -1.76
C LEU A 104 3.23 13.39 -1.16
N GLY A 105 4.28 13.13 -1.93
CA GLY A 105 5.66 13.51 -1.64
C GLY A 105 6.51 13.29 -2.89
N ARG A 106 7.55 14.11 -3.10
CA ARG A 106 8.43 13.96 -4.27
C ARG A 106 9.41 12.81 -4.06
N GLU A 107 9.78 12.51 -2.82
CA GLU A 107 10.74 11.45 -2.47
C GLU A 107 10.08 10.08 -2.16
N LEU A 108 8.74 9.99 -2.14
CA LEU A 108 8.00 8.76 -1.80
C LEU A 108 7.76 7.79 -2.98
N CYS A 109 8.06 8.21 -4.21
CA CYS A 109 7.68 7.46 -5.40
C CYS A 109 8.86 6.62 -5.89
N SER A 110 8.85 5.33 -5.58
CA SER A 110 9.77 4.34 -6.15
C SER A 110 8.98 3.12 -6.60
N THR A 111 8.99 2.88 -7.91
CA THR A 111 8.26 1.80 -8.57
C THR A 111 8.92 0.45 -8.34
N VAL A 112 8.11 -0.58 -8.12
CA VAL A 112 8.52 -1.97 -7.97
C VAL A 112 8.54 -2.67 -9.32
N ALA A 113 7.54 -2.41 -10.16
CA ALA A 113 7.38 -2.96 -11.49
C ALA A 113 8.34 -2.34 -12.52
N SER A 114 9.52 -1.85 -12.11
CA SER A 114 10.45 -1.01 -12.87
C SER A 114 10.00 0.46 -13.05
N ASP A 115 8.90 0.74 -13.74
CA ASP A 115 8.40 2.10 -13.97
C ASP A 115 6.86 2.17 -14.06
N CYS A 116 6.31 3.38 -14.19
CA CYS A 116 4.86 3.56 -14.26
C CYS A 116 4.22 3.03 -15.55
N THR A 117 4.98 2.91 -16.64
CA THR A 117 4.50 2.31 -17.89
C THR A 117 4.28 0.82 -17.69
N GLU A 118 5.26 0.13 -17.12
CA GLU A 118 5.17 -1.30 -16.84
C GLU A 118 4.12 -1.60 -15.77
N TYR A 119 4.03 -0.76 -14.74
CA TYR A 119 2.91 -0.80 -13.79
C TYR A 119 1.55 -0.72 -14.49
N HIS A 120 1.34 0.26 -15.39
CA HIS A 120 0.07 0.41 -16.10
C HIS A 120 -0.25 -0.83 -16.96
N ARG A 121 0.77 -1.40 -17.62
CA ARG A 121 0.62 -2.66 -18.37
C ARG A 121 0.18 -3.79 -17.44
N LEU A 122 0.87 -4.00 -16.31
CA LEU A 122 0.53 -5.04 -15.34
C LEU A 122 -0.85 -4.83 -14.74
N ARG A 123 -1.20 -3.61 -14.34
CA ARG A 123 -2.52 -3.26 -13.80
C ARG A 123 -3.63 -3.68 -14.75
N THR A 124 -3.55 -3.22 -16.00
CA THR A 124 -4.60 -3.39 -17.02
C THR A 124 -4.64 -4.82 -17.56
N CYS A 125 -3.50 -5.42 -17.88
CA CYS A 125 -3.47 -6.74 -18.50
C CYS A 125 -3.53 -7.90 -17.50
N CYS A 126 -3.26 -7.64 -16.21
CA CYS A 126 -3.10 -8.71 -15.22
C CYS A 126 -3.82 -8.44 -13.89
N CYS A 127 -3.42 -7.36 -13.20
CA CYS A 127 -3.68 -7.26 -11.77
C CYS A 127 -5.11 -6.95 -11.42
N GLN A 128 -5.88 -6.24 -12.27
CA GLN A 128 -7.30 -5.99 -11.99
C GLN A 128 -8.06 -7.29 -11.74
N LEU A 129 -8.02 -8.24 -12.67
CA LEU A 129 -8.73 -9.50 -12.52
C LEU A 129 -8.13 -10.36 -11.39
N VAL A 130 -6.81 -10.50 -11.35
CA VAL A 130 -6.11 -11.35 -10.37
C VAL A 130 -6.38 -10.87 -8.93
N ALA A 131 -6.28 -9.56 -8.69
CA ALA A 131 -6.54 -8.98 -7.37
C ALA A 131 -8.04 -9.06 -7.02
N ALA A 132 -8.94 -8.75 -7.96
CA ALA A 132 -10.39 -8.83 -7.73
C ALA A 132 -10.83 -10.24 -7.34
N VAL A 133 -10.34 -11.28 -8.03
CA VAL A 133 -10.61 -12.68 -7.69
C VAL A 133 -10.12 -13.02 -6.29
N LYS A 134 -8.88 -12.63 -5.93
CA LYS A 134 -8.34 -12.86 -4.59
C LYS A 134 -9.21 -12.23 -3.52
N TRP A 135 -9.57 -10.96 -3.67
CA TRP A 135 -10.30 -10.22 -2.64
C TRP A 135 -11.77 -10.63 -2.53
N LYS A 136 -12.43 -10.93 -3.66
CA LYS A 136 -13.79 -11.50 -3.67
C LYS A 136 -13.84 -12.90 -3.06
N THR A 137 -12.79 -13.71 -3.26
CA THR A 137 -12.66 -15.02 -2.60
C THR A 137 -12.42 -14.87 -1.10
N LYS A 138 -11.51 -13.98 -0.71
CA LYS A 138 -11.16 -13.73 0.70
C LYS A 138 -12.34 -13.21 1.53
N SER A 139 -13.25 -12.44 0.93
CA SER A 139 -14.44 -11.92 1.63
C SER A 139 -15.57 -12.93 1.75
N GLY A 140 -15.49 -14.09 1.09
CA GLY A 140 -16.60 -15.03 0.97
C GLY A 140 -17.72 -14.53 0.04
N ALA A 141 -17.54 -13.41 -0.65
CA ALA A 141 -18.52 -12.83 -1.58
C ALA A 141 -18.48 -13.49 -2.97
N VAL A 142 -17.92 -14.70 -3.10
CA VAL A 142 -17.99 -15.48 -4.33
C VAL A 142 -19.47 -15.77 -4.59
N ASP A 143 -19.98 -15.43 -5.77
CA ASP A 143 -21.32 -15.84 -6.18
C ASP A 143 -21.36 -17.37 -6.22
N VAL A 144 -21.86 -17.98 -5.15
CA VAL A 144 -22.15 -19.41 -5.10
C VAL A 144 -23.46 -19.67 -5.84
N THR A 145 -23.61 -19.18 -7.07
CA THR A 145 -24.63 -19.68 -7.99
C THR A 145 -24.06 -20.87 -8.78
N GLY A 146 -23.31 -21.73 -8.11
CA GLY A 146 -22.78 -22.97 -8.66
C GLY A 146 -23.79 -24.13 -8.55
N PRO A 147 -23.77 -25.11 -9.46
CA PRO A 147 -24.71 -26.24 -9.48
C PRO A 147 -24.71 -27.09 -8.19
N ARG A 148 -23.66 -26.98 -7.35
CA ARG A 148 -23.54 -27.68 -6.07
C ARG A 148 -24.63 -27.31 -5.05
N MET A 149 -25.09 -26.06 -5.00
CA MET A 149 -26.16 -25.67 -4.07
C MET A 149 -27.56 -26.14 -4.51
N LYS A 150 -27.80 -26.31 -5.81
CA LYS A 150 -29.09 -26.83 -6.32
C LYS A 150 -29.31 -28.28 -5.88
N ILE A 151 -28.24 -29.06 -5.82
CA ILE A 151 -28.28 -30.46 -5.38
C ILE A 151 -28.58 -30.55 -3.88
N ALA A 152 -27.92 -29.74 -3.04
CA ALA A 152 -28.16 -29.72 -1.60
C ALA A 152 -29.59 -29.31 -1.24
N ALA A 153 -30.13 -28.28 -1.91
CA ALA A 153 -31.52 -27.84 -1.72
C ALA A 153 -32.54 -28.90 -2.18
N TYR A 154 -32.26 -29.61 -3.27
CA TYR A 154 -33.10 -30.72 -3.73
C TYR A 154 -33.12 -31.89 -2.74
N PHE A 155 -31.95 -32.28 -2.21
CA PHE A 155 -31.88 -33.34 -1.19
C PHE A 155 -32.62 -32.95 0.09
N LEU A 156 -32.49 -31.70 0.54
CA LEU A 156 -33.24 -31.21 1.71
C LEU A 156 -34.75 -31.27 1.48
N PHE A 157 -35.21 -30.87 0.29
CA PHE A 157 -36.63 -30.93 -0.09
C PHE A 157 -37.17 -32.37 -0.15
N VAL A 158 -36.38 -33.31 -0.68
CA VAL A 158 -36.74 -34.73 -0.72
C VAL A 158 -36.83 -35.33 0.68
N ILE A 159 -35.84 -35.05 1.54
CA ILE A 159 -35.83 -35.52 2.94
C ILE A 159 -37.02 -34.95 3.69
N LEU A 160 -37.29 -33.64 3.60
CA LEU A 160 -38.46 -33.03 4.24
C LEU A 160 -39.76 -33.67 3.74
N LYS A 161 -39.91 -33.95 2.45
CA LYS A 161 -41.08 -34.68 1.95
C LYS A 161 -41.22 -36.10 2.49
N MET A 162 -40.11 -36.79 2.79
CA MET A 162 -40.16 -38.14 3.36
C MET A 162 -40.51 -38.16 4.86
N TYR A 163 -40.22 -37.08 5.59
CA TYR A 163 -40.52 -36.98 7.03
C TYR A 163 -41.90 -36.38 7.34
N PHE A 164 -42.55 -35.73 6.36
CA PHE A 164 -43.87 -35.10 6.50
C PHE A 164 -44.98 -35.82 5.68
N ILE A 165 -44.79 -37.10 5.35
CA ILE A 165 -45.82 -38.06 4.92
C ILE A 165 -45.89 -39.15 5.99
#